data_AF-A0AAD1T3M3-F1
#
_entry.id   AF-A0AAD1T3M3-F1
#
_cell.length_a   1.000
_cell.length_b   1.000
_cell.length_c   1.000
_cell.angle_alpha   90.00
_cell.angle_beta   90.00
_cell.angle_gamma   90.00
#
_symmetry.space_group_name_H-M   'P 1'
#
loop_
_entity.id
_entity.type
_entity.pdbx_description
1 polymer ?
#
loop_
_entity_poly.entity_id
_entity_poly.type
_entity_poly.pdbx_seq_one_letter_code
_entity_poly.pdbx_strand_id
1 'polypeptide(L)'
;MLPLAAFLVHCFPLALGHYDICKSWVTSGDSPSWEYHACQPKPMFMKGYAMVKVEPPGITCGDPAEYFCTHENPYLCSDECDAANRDLAHPPRLMFDKEEDGLATYWQSVTWKRYPEPLIANITLSWNKSIELTDDIVVTFEYGRPTMMVLEKSLDHGKTWHPYQFYADDCMEAFGMMSNKIRELTTDNAKRVQCTEEYSRWAGSKKEKNVRFDVRERFAIFAGPDLRKMENLYMAMERVKGLKEFFTLTDLRIRLLRPALGGTYVQRDNLKKYFYAISNIEVIARCKCNLHASSCNFRDGSLQCECEHNTTGQDCGRCKKNFHTKFWRAGSYNPAPRGSPNSCTQAGTILDIVSPTPKPESTTLRKAHMPDSSAYHHEKYISTPTKANPILRISDPPPMKEVKENTAIQVSTIPPVLETKLQHREIPEKIRAAPPIHKELTLTPSSGRKHSKKGTYE
;
A
#
# COMPACT_ATOMS: atom_id res chain seq x y z
N MET A 1 -36.83 46.06 20.88
CA MET A 1 -35.44 46.23 21.33
C MET A 1 -34.94 44.83 21.74
N LEU A 2 -33.89 44.35 21.07
CA LEU A 2 -33.19 43.04 21.17
C LEU A 2 -32.90 42.54 22.61
N PRO A 3 -32.39 41.29 22.83
CA PRO A 3 -31.83 40.28 21.90
C PRO A 3 -32.38 38.84 22.13
N LEU A 4 -32.21 37.76 21.34
CA LEU A 4 -31.25 37.31 20.31
C LEU A 4 -29.82 37.04 20.80
N ALA A 5 -29.62 35.95 21.55
CA ALA A 5 -28.34 35.26 21.69
C ALA A 5 -28.53 33.84 22.28
N ALA A 6 -28.93 32.88 21.44
CA ALA A 6 -28.77 31.47 21.77
C ALA A 6 -27.33 31.06 21.40
N PHE A 7 -26.49 30.85 22.41
CA PHE A 7 -25.15 30.28 22.29
C PHE A 7 -25.25 28.84 21.77
N LEU A 8 -25.11 28.65 20.45
CA LEU A 8 -24.70 27.37 19.88
C LEU A 8 -23.18 27.26 20.04
N VAL A 9 -22.74 26.80 21.21
CA VAL A 9 -21.40 26.20 21.34
C VAL A 9 -21.47 24.84 20.65
N HIS A 10 -21.34 24.85 19.32
CA HIS A 10 -20.86 23.67 18.61
C HIS A 10 -19.42 23.45 19.08
N CYS A 11 -19.28 22.58 20.06
CA CYS A 11 -18.03 21.92 20.35
C CYS A 11 -17.69 21.13 19.09
N PHE A 12 -16.93 21.74 18.17
CA PHE A 12 -16.16 21.00 17.20
C PHE A 12 -15.35 20.00 18.03
N PRO A 13 -15.52 18.69 17.84
CA PRO A 13 -14.53 17.78 18.37
C PRO A 13 -13.24 18.14 17.64
N LEU A 14 -12.37 18.90 18.31
CA LEU A 14 -10.96 18.92 17.98
C LEU A 14 -10.60 17.44 17.92
N ALA A 15 -10.33 16.95 16.72
CA ALA A 15 -9.81 15.62 16.51
C ALA A 15 -8.44 15.59 17.20
N LEU A 16 -8.43 15.34 18.51
CA LEU A 16 -7.26 14.89 19.24
C LEU A 16 -6.86 13.62 18.51
N GLY A 17 -5.76 13.69 17.77
CA GLY A 17 -5.24 12.53 17.09
C GLY A 17 -4.87 11.47 18.12
N HIS A 18 -4.97 10.22 17.69
CA HIS A 18 -4.63 9.10 18.55
C HIS A 18 -3.11 9.04 18.69
N TYR A 19 -2.62 9.12 19.93
CA TYR A 19 -1.19 9.03 20.29
C TYR A 19 -0.37 10.27 19.84
N ASP A 20 -0.93 11.47 19.98
CA ASP A 20 -0.27 12.73 19.56
C ASP A 20 0.74 13.29 20.59
N ILE A 21 0.67 12.82 21.84
CA ILE A 21 1.39 13.40 22.98
C ILE A 21 2.34 12.35 23.56
N CYS A 22 3.64 12.62 23.55
CA CYS A 22 4.64 11.70 24.12
C CYS A 22 4.79 11.82 25.64
N LYS A 23 4.57 13.02 26.20
CA LYS A 23 4.72 13.28 27.64
C LYS A 23 3.79 14.38 28.13
N SER A 24 3.28 14.22 29.33
CA SER A 24 2.48 15.21 30.04
C SER A 24 3.14 15.55 31.37
N TRP A 25 3.10 16.83 31.73
CA TRP A 25 3.54 17.27 33.06
C TRP A 25 2.41 17.02 34.06
N VAL A 26 2.68 16.20 35.08
CA VAL A 26 1.69 15.85 36.10
C VAL A 26 2.21 16.17 37.49
N THR A 27 1.29 16.68 38.30
CA THR A 27 1.48 16.97 39.73
C THR A 27 0.73 15.93 40.55
N SER A 28 1.20 14.68 40.54
CA SER A 28 0.69 13.63 41.43
C SER A 28 1.78 13.25 42.44
N GLY A 29 1.65 13.74 43.67
CA GLY A 29 2.57 13.49 44.79
C GLY A 29 3.46 14.69 45.17
N ASP A 30 4.50 14.44 45.97
CA ASP A 30 5.38 15.45 46.59
C ASP A 30 6.28 16.20 45.58
N SER A 31 6.30 15.81 44.30
CA SER A 31 7.06 16.53 43.27
C SER A 31 6.47 16.36 41.87
N PRO A 32 6.46 17.43 41.06
CA PRO A 32 5.99 17.36 39.69
C PRO A 32 6.94 16.52 38.82
N SER A 33 6.37 15.69 37.94
CA SER A 33 7.13 14.78 37.09
C SER A 33 6.53 14.61 35.69
N TRP A 34 7.33 14.08 34.77
CA TRP A 34 6.88 13.72 33.43
C TRP A 34 6.26 12.32 33.44
N GLU A 35 5.01 12.23 32.98
CA GLU A 35 4.37 10.96 32.62
C GLU A 35 4.50 10.77 31.10
N TYR A 36 4.97 9.60 30.67
CA TYR A 36 5.23 9.28 29.28
C TYR A 36 4.14 8.36 28.71
N HIS A 37 3.80 8.55 27.43
CA HIS A 37 2.74 7.82 26.71
C HIS A 37 3.24 7.35 25.35
N ALA A 38 2.62 6.35 24.73
CA ALA A 38 2.96 6.01 23.35
C ALA A 38 2.61 7.19 22.42
N CYS A 39 3.47 7.49 21.43
CA CYS A 39 3.23 8.62 20.54
C CYS A 39 3.71 8.41 19.10
N GLN A 40 2.97 8.93 18.12
CA GLN A 40 3.28 8.80 16.68
C GLN A 40 3.07 10.13 15.94
N PRO A 41 3.78 10.37 14.83
CA PRO A 41 3.57 11.58 14.04
C PRO A 41 2.25 11.55 13.27
N LYS A 42 1.76 12.75 12.94
CA LYS A 42 0.58 12.90 12.07
C LYS A 42 0.87 12.40 10.65
N PRO A 43 -0.14 11.85 9.96
CA PRO A 43 -0.04 11.56 8.53
C PRO A 43 0.21 12.81 7.70
N MET A 44 0.92 12.66 6.59
CA MET A 44 1.28 13.73 5.67
C MET A 44 1.44 13.21 4.25
N PHE A 45 1.35 14.10 3.26
CA PHE A 45 1.65 13.79 1.87
C PHE A 45 3.15 13.56 1.71
N MET A 46 3.52 12.33 1.39
CA MET A 46 4.92 11.91 1.29
C MET A 46 5.55 12.23 -0.06
N LYS A 47 4.76 12.66 -1.06
CA LYS A 47 5.29 12.98 -2.41
C LYS A 47 6.35 14.08 -2.41
N GLY A 48 6.21 15.10 -1.55
CA GLY A 48 7.16 16.20 -1.45
C GLY A 48 8.51 15.85 -0.83
N TYR A 49 8.64 14.64 -0.25
CA TYR A 49 9.86 14.17 0.42
C TYR A 49 10.49 12.97 -0.29
N ALA A 50 9.90 12.53 -1.40
CA ALA A 50 10.39 11.40 -2.18
C ALA A 50 11.46 11.86 -3.17
N MET A 51 12.56 11.12 -3.25
CA MET A 51 13.47 11.16 -4.38
C MET A 51 12.96 10.23 -5.47
N VAL A 52 12.91 10.72 -6.71
CA VAL A 52 12.31 10.00 -7.83
C VAL A 52 13.41 9.54 -8.79
N LYS A 53 13.36 8.27 -9.17
CA LYS A 53 14.22 7.70 -10.21
C LYS A 53 13.35 7.01 -11.25
N VAL A 54 13.52 7.39 -12.51
CA VAL A 54 12.84 6.75 -13.65
C VAL A 54 13.87 5.98 -14.48
N GLU A 55 13.56 4.72 -14.78
CA GLU A 55 14.44 3.81 -15.51
C GLU A 55 13.65 3.05 -16.60
N PRO A 56 14.31 2.63 -17.70
CA PRO A 56 15.71 2.88 -18.05
C PRO A 56 15.98 4.34 -18.46
N PRO A 57 17.24 4.79 -18.49
CA PRO A 57 17.60 6.09 -19.08
C PRO A 57 17.07 6.20 -20.53
N GLY A 58 16.54 7.37 -20.90
CA GLY A 58 15.93 7.58 -22.23
C GLY A 58 14.48 7.08 -22.37
N ILE A 59 13.84 6.61 -21.29
CA ILE A 59 12.42 6.21 -21.33
C ILE A 59 11.47 7.40 -21.33
N THR A 60 11.86 8.55 -20.77
CA THR A 60 11.10 9.80 -20.85
C THR A 60 11.15 10.34 -22.27
N CYS A 61 10.01 10.79 -22.81
CA CYS A 61 9.97 11.34 -24.17
C CYS A 61 10.72 12.67 -24.30
N GLY A 62 11.03 13.05 -25.54
CA GLY A 62 11.53 14.38 -25.89
C GLY A 62 13.01 14.46 -26.27
N ASP A 63 13.76 13.35 -26.25
CA ASP A 63 15.14 13.29 -26.73
C ASP A 63 15.40 12.01 -27.58
N PRO A 64 15.29 12.08 -28.92
CA PRO A 64 14.84 13.24 -29.71
C PRO A 64 13.33 13.51 -29.56
N ALA A 65 12.88 14.68 -30.02
CA ALA A 65 11.46 15.04 -30.06
C ALA A 65 10.63 13.97 -30.80
N GLU A 66 9.44 13.68 -30.29
CA GLU A 66 8.59 12.60 -30.79
C GLU A 66 7.10 12.97 -30.76
N TYR A 67 6.42 12.67 -31.87
CA TYR A 67 4.98 12.82 -32.00
C TYR A 67 4.21 11.67 -31.35
N PHE A 68 3.10 11.99 -30.69
CA PHE A 68 2.21 11.03 -30.04
C PHE A 68 0.74 11.30 -30.39
N CYS A 69 -0.12 10.32 -30.09
CA CYS A 69 -1.56 10.44 -30.29
C CYS A 69 -2.29 10.61 -28.97
N THR A 70 -3.18 11.58 -28.89
CA THR A 70 -4.10 11.77 -27.76
C THR A 70 -5.50 11.26 -28.11
N HIS A 71 -6.36 11.05 -27.09
CA HIS A 71 -7.78 10.72 -27.33
C HIS A 71 -8.54 11.86 -28.04
N GLU A 72 -8.05 13.10 -27.92
CA GLU A 72 -8.61 14.29 -28.56
C GLU A 72 -8.20 14.37 -30.03
N ASN A 73 -6.99 13.90 -30.36
CA ASN A 73 -6.47 13.88 -31.72
C ASN A 73 -6.00 12.47 -32.18
N PRO A 74 -6.93 11.50 -32.28
CA PRO A 74 -6.57 10.11 -32.59
C PRO A 74 -6.16 9.90 -34.05
N TYR A 75 -6.49 10.84 -34.95
CA TYR A 75 -6.25 10.70 -36.38
C TYR A 75 -5.03 11.49 -36.88
N LEU A 76 -4.78 12.72 -36.40
CA LEU A 76 -3.61 13.47 -36.84
C LEU A 76 -2.36 13.17 -36.02
N CYS A 77 -2.49 12.79 -34.74
CA CYS A 77 -1.35 12.51 -33.86
C CYS A 77 -0.23 13.57 -33.96
N SER A 78 -0.64 14.84 -33.92
CA SER A 78 0.23 16.00 -34.13
C SER A 78 0.79 16.57 -32.83
N ASP A 79 0.41 16.00 -31.69
CA ASP A 79 0.94 16.40 -30.39
C ASP A 79 2.41 15.95 -30.31
N GLU A 80 3.28 16.84 -29.82
CA GLU A 80 4.73 16.64 -29.82
C GLU A 80 5.28 16.72 -28.41
N CYS A 81 6.15 15.77 -28.07
CA CYS A 81 6.95 15.83 -26.86
C CYS A 81 8.38 16.20 -27.23
N ASP A 82 8.86 17.33 -26.70
CA ASP A 82 10.20 17.85 -26.92
C ASP A 82 10.81 18.26 -25.57
N ALA A 83 11.93 17.64 -25.17
CA ALA A 83 12.58 17.92 -23.90
C ALA A 83 13.31 19.27 -23.88
N ALA A 84 13.63 19.83 -25.05
CA ALA A 84 14.27 21.14 -25.17
C ALA A 84 13.25 22.28 -24.96
N ASN A 85 11.98 22.06 -25.30
CA ASN A 85 10.91 23.03 -25.14
C ASN A 85 10.16 22.81 -23.82
N ARG A 86 10.19 23.80 -22.93
CA ARG A 86 9.55 23.71 -21.60
C ARG A 86 8.05 23.45 -21.65
N ASP A 87 7.36 23.92 -22.69
CA ASP A 87 5.90 23.78 -22.82
C ASP A 87 5.49 22.40 -23.36
N LEU A 88 6.43 21.67 -23.97
CA LEU A 88 6.22 20.32 -24.55
C LEU A 88 6.97 19.23 -23.78
N ALA A 89 7.75 19.60 -22.77
CA ALA A 89 8.56 18.69 -21.98
C ALA A 89 7.73 18.03 -20.87
N HIS A 90 7.86 16.71 -20.75
CA HIS A 90 7.16 15.90 -19.75
C HIS A 90 8.10 15.22 -18.73
N PRO A 91 8.87 15.99 -17.93
CA PRO A 91 9.85 15.43 -17.01
C PRO A 91 9.21 14.71 -15.80
N PRO A 92 9.92 13.76 -15.15
CA PRO A 92 9.41 13.00 -14.01
C PRO A 92 8.89 13.83 -12.81
N ARG A 93 9.39 15.05 -12.65
CA ARG A 93 8.95 15.97 -11.57
C ARG A 93 7.46 16.31 -11.62
N LEU A 94 6.84 16.21 -12.80
CA LEU A 94 5.42 16.51 -12.98
C LEU A 94 4.51 15.47 -12.34
N MET A 95 5.00 14.28 -11.97
CA MET A 95 4.19 13.30 -11.23
C MET A 95 3.91 13.70 -9.76
N PHE A 96 4.52 14.78 -9.27
CA PHE A 96 4.47 15.17 -7.85
C PHE A 96 4.24 16.67 -7.62
N ASP A 97 4.06 17.45 -8.66
CA ASP A 97 3.79 18.87 -8.54
C ASP A 97 2.39 19.11 -7.93
N LYS A 98 2.07 20.39 -7.73
CA LYS A 98 0.73 20.81 -7.35
C LYS A 98 0.03 21.17 -8.64
N GLU A 99 -1.04 20.44 -8.96
CA GLU A 99 -1.92 20.81 -10.08
C GLU A 99 -2.56 22.17 -9.76
N GLU A 100 -2.32 23.17 -10.61
CA GLU A 100 -2.95 24.49 -10.54
C GLU A 100 -4.09 24.55 -11.57
N ASP A 101 -5.23 25.09 -11.16
CA ASP A 101 -6.37 25.46 -12.03
C ASP A 101 -6.91 24.37 -12.98
N GLY A 102 -6.72 23.09 -12.63
CA GLY A 102 -7.28 21.96 -13.38
C GLY A 102 -6.52 21.61 -14.66
N LEU A 103 -5.34 22.20 -14.89
CA LEU A 103 -4.43 21.80 -15.95
C LEU A 103 -3.57 20.63 -15.45
N ALA A 104 -3.87 19.42 -15.91
CA ALA A 104 -3.09 18.24 -15.58
C ALA A 104 -1.71 18.31 -16.24
N THR A 105 -0.67 18.43 -15.43
CA THR A 105 0.71 18.18 -15.81
C THR A 105 1.01 16.69 -15.65
N TYR A 106 1.89 16.13 -16.47
CA TYR A 106 2.20 14.71 -16.41
C TYR A 106 3.59 14.40 -16.94
N TRP A 107 4.22 13.38 -16.35
CA TRP A 107 5.36 12.70 -16.96
C TRP A 107 4.87 11.79 -18.09
N GLN A 108 5.66 11.68 -19.16
CA GLN A 108 5.33 10.84 -20.31
C GLN A 108 6.54 10.00 -20.76
N SER A 109 6.27 8.73 -21.09
CA SER A 109 7.26 7.86 -21.71
C SER A 109 7.35 8.07 -23.23
N VAL A 110 8.43 7.60 -23.85
CA VAL A 110 8.48 7.39 -25.30
C VAL A 110 7.32 6.51 -25.77
N THR A 111 6.95 6.64 -27.05
CA THR A 111 5.91 5.78 -27.64
C THR A 111 6.44 4.36 -27.85
N TRP A 112 5.54 3.41 -28.11
CA TRP A 112 5.88 2.01 -28.31
C TRP A 112 6.48 1.70 -29.70
N LYS A 113 7.29 2.61 -30.25
CA LYS A 113 7.93 2.49 -31.59
C LYS A 113 8.81 1.25 -31.78
N ARG A 114 9.31 0.66 -30.68
CA ARG A 114 10.14 -0.57 -30.68
C ARG A 114 9.33 -1.88 -30.64
N TYR A 115 8.01 -1.81 -30.78
CA TYR A 115 7.17 -3.01 -30.82
C TYR A 115 7.72 -4.03 -31.85
N PRO A 116 7.87 -5.33 -31.50
CA PRO A 116 7.26 -6.03 -30.37
C PRO A 116 8.04 -6.03 -29.05
N GLU A 117 9.18 -5.33 -28.95
CA GLU A 117 9.93 -5.23 -27.68
C GLU A 117 9.07 -4.58 -26.60
N PRO A 118 8.95 -5.15 -25.38
CA PRO A 118 8.09 -4.59 -24.33
C PRO A 118 8.47 -3.15 -23.94
N LEU A 119 7.48 -2.27 -23.84
CA LEU A 119 7.64 -0.93 -23.29
C LEU A 119 7.63 -1.00 -21.76
N ILE A 120 8.81 -1.15 -21.17
CA ILE A 120 9.00 -1.27 -19.72
C ILE A 120 9.52 0.05 -19.15
N ALA A 121 8.89 0.53 -18.08
CA ALA A 121 9.32 1.70 -17.32
C ALA A 121 9.21 1.44 -15.82
N ASN A 122 10.26 1.76 -15.07
CA ASN A 122 10.30 1.65 -13.62
C ASN A 122 10.36 3.05 -13.02
N ILE A 123 9.45 3.34 -12.10
CA ILE A 123 9.41 4.59 -11.34
C ILE A 123 9.63 4.24 -9.89
N THR A 124 10.77 4.65 -9.34
CA THR A 124 11.15 4.39 -7.95
C THR A 124 11.02 5.67 -7.12
N LEU A 125 10.31 5.58 -6.00
CA LEU A 125 10.17 6.61 -4.97
C LEU A 125 10.98 6.17 -3.75
N SER A 126 11.93 7.00 -3.33
CA SER A 126 12.82 6.73 -2.21
C SER A 126 12.70 7.84 -1.17
N TRP A 127 12.33 7.49 0.06
CA TRP A 127 12.20 8.47 1.14
C TRP A 127 13.44 8.58 2.03
N ASN A 128 14.39 7.67 1.85
CA ASN A 128 15.55 7.50 2.75
C ASN A 128 15.13 7.45 4.24
N LYS A 129 13.91 6.97 4.52
CA LYS A 129 13.27 6.94 5.83
C LYS A 129 12.19 5.87 5.81
N SER A 130 12.08 5.09 6.88
CA SER A 130 10.95 4.17 7.05
C SER A 130 9.65 4.96 7.28
N ILE A 131 8.65 4.73 6.44
CA ILE A 131 7.31 5.31 6.55
C ILE A 131 6.26 4.21 6.71
N GLU A 132 5.15 4.55 7.34
CA GLU A 132 3.98 3.68 7.55
C GLU A 132 2.78 4.28 6.81
N LEU A 133 2.25 3.56 5.83
CA LEU A 133 1.10 4.00 5.04
C LEU A 133 -0.13 4.17 5.94
N THR A 134 -0.93 5.20 5.63
CA THR A 134 -2.13 5.53 6.41
C THR A 134 -3.38 5.65 5.54
N ASP A 135 -3.19 5.84 4.24
CA ASP A 135 -4.25 5.91 3.23
C ASP A 135 -3.79 5.16 1.97
N ASP A 136 -4.69 5.04 1.00
CA ASP A 136 -4.45 4.37 -0.27
C ASP A 136 -3.30 5.04 -1.04
N ILE A 137 -2.55 4.23 -1.79
CA ILE A 137 -1.62 4.78 -2.80
C ILE A 137 -2.41 4.93 -4.08
N VAL A 138 -2.41 6.12 -4.66
CA VAL A 138 -3.16 6.41 -5.89
C VAL A 138 -2.19 6.87 -6.97
N VAL A 139 -2.23 6.21 -8.12
CA VAL A 139 -1.49 6.59 -9.32
C VAL A 139 -2.49 7.00 -10.39
N THR A 140 -2.42 8.26 -10.83
CA THR A 140 -3.31 8.84 -11.84
C THR A 140 -2.63 8.82 -13.21
N PHE A 141 -3.27 8.18 -14.18
CA PHE A 141 -2.80 8.07 -15.56
C PHE A 141 -3.63 8.94 -16.51
N GLU A 142 -2.99 9.68 -17.40
CA GLU A 142 -3.70 10.58 -18.32
C GLU A 142 -4.26 9.87 -19.56
N TYR A 143 -3.41 9.10 -20.25
CA TYR A 143 -3.74 8.45 -21.53
C TYR A 143 -3.93 6.93 -21.40
N GLY A 144 -4.68 6.52 -20.38
CA GLY A 144 -5.05 5.14 -20.13
C GLY A 144 -4.12 4.41 -19.15
N ARG A 145 -4.75 3.58 -18.31
CA ARG A 145 -4.05 2.77 -17.31
C ARG A 145 -3.26 1.63 -17.99
N PRO A 146 -2.16 1.15 -17.39
CA PRO A 146 -1.43 0.02 -17.94
C PRO A 146 -2.28 -1.26 -17.93
N THR A 147 -2.13 -2.05 -18.99
CA THR A 147 -2.72 -3.41 -19.05
C THR A 147 -1.93 -4.39 -18.20
N MET A 148 -0.65 -4.11 -17.91
CA MET A 148 0.18 -4.95 -17.04
C MET A 148 1.15 -4.08 -16.24
N MET A 149 1.05 -4.12 -14.91
CA MET A 149 1.98 -3.44 -14.00
C MET A 149 2.12 -4.15 -12.66
N VAL A 150 3.23 -3.87 -11.96
CA VAL A 150 3.50 -4.39 -10.61
C VAL A 150 3.85 -3.22 -9.71
N LEU A 151 3.25 -3.19 -8.52
CA LEU A 151 3.67 -2.33 -7.42
C LEU A 151 4.60 -3.15 -6.52
N GLU A 152 5.82 -2.68 -6.32
CA GLU A 152 6.82 -3.29 -5.45
C GLU A 152 7.15 -2.34 -4.28
N LYS A 153 7.58 -2.91 -3.16
CA LYS A 153 8.07 -2.14 -2.01
C LYS A 153 9.42 -2.66 -1.52
N SER A 154 10.17 -1.78 -0.88
CA SER A 154 11.41 -2.11 -0.16
C SER A 154 11.27 -1.74 1.32
N LEU A 155 11.99 -2.46 2.16
CA LEU A 155 12.13 -2.20 3.60
C LEU A 155 13.58 -1.86 3.99
N ASP A 156 14.51 -1.94 3.04
CA ASP A 156 15.95 -1.89 3.26
C ASP A 156 16.66 -0.91 2.33
N HIS A 157 15.99 0.21 2.02
CA HIS A 157 16.52 1.31 1.22
C HIS A 157 16.84 0.90 -0.24
N GLY A 158 15.94 0.13 -0.85
CA GLY A 158 16.01 -0.27 -2.25
C GLY A 158 16.97 -1.42 -2.56
N LYS A 159 17.52 -2.10 -1.54
CA LYS A 159 18.42 -3.26 -1.71
C LYS A 159 17.65 -4.51 -2.13
N THR A 160 16.53 -4.78 -1.47
CA THR A 160 15.61 -5.85 -1.83
C THR A 160 14.22 -5.30 -2.15
N TRP A 161 13.56 -5.98 -3.09
CA TRP A 161 12.27 -5.59 -3.62
C TRP A 161 11.30 -6.74 -3.48
N HIS A 162 10.12 -6.45 -2.94
CA HIS A 162 9.05 -7.43 -2.73
C HIS A 162 7.80 -6.96 -3.46
N PRO A 163 7.06 -7.86 -4.14
CA PRO A 163 5.81 -7.49 -4.77
C PRO A 163 4.80 -7.08 -3.72
N TYR A 164 4.09 -6.00 -3.98
CA TYR A 164 3.07 -5.44 -3.10
C TYR A 164 1.67 -5.68 -3.65
N GLN A 165 1.49 -5.47 -4.96
CA GLN A 165 0.28 -5.82 -5.70
C GLN A 165 0.54 -5.96 -7.19
N PHE A 166 -0.16 -6.88 -7.85
CA PHE A 166 -0.13 -7.09 -9.29
C PHE A 166 -1.40 -6.54 -9.94
N TYR A 167 -1.25 -5.97 -11.13
CA TYR A 167 -2.36 -5.44 -11.92
C TYR A 167 -2.21 -5.94 -13.35
N ALA A 168 -3.25 -6.59 -13.86
CA ALA A 168 -3.28 -7.13 -15.21
C ALA A 168 -4.68 -7.05 -15.80
N ASP A 169 -4.82 -6.99 -17.12
CA ASP A 169 -6.11 -7.18 -17.80
C ASP A 169 -6.57 -8.65 -17.75
N ASP A 170 -5.62 -9.59 -17.77
CA ASP A 170 -5.80 -11.01 -17.41
C ASP A 170 -4.70 -11.44 -16.43
N CYS A 171 -5.08 -11.66 -15.17
CA CYS A 171 -4.12 -12.02 -14.11
C CYS A 171 -3.53 -13.43 -14.29
N MET A 172 -4.28 -14.35 -14.89
CA MET A 172 -3.82 -15.72 -15.09
C MET A 172 -2.79 -15.77 -16.21
N GLU A 173 -3.04 -15.06 -17.31
CA GLU A 173 -2.11 -14.96 -18.43
C GLU A 173 -0.82 -14.21 -18.03
N ALA A 174 -0.95 -13.05 -17.37
CA ALA A 174 0.19 -12.18 -17.09
C ALA A 174 1.11 -12.70 -15.98
N PHE A 175 0.53 -13.26 -14.91
CA PHE A 175 1.27 -13.60 -13.68
C PHE A 175 0.99 -15.01 -13.15
N GLY A 176 0.14 -15.80 -13.80
CA GLY A 176 -0.27 -17.12 -13.29
C GLY A 176 -1.04 -17.04 -11.97
N MET A 177 -1.73 -15.92 -11.71
CA MET A 177 -2.45 -15.66 -10.48
C MET A 177 -3.95 -15.56 -10.75
N MET A 178 -4.76 -16.02 -9.79
CA MET A 178 -6.20 -15.72 -9.84
C MET A 178 -6.45 -14.23 -9.59
N SER A 179 -7.38 -13.65 -10.35
CA SER A 179 -7.95 -12.34 -10.07
C SER A 179 -8.76 -12.41 -8.78
N ASN A 180 -8.45 -11.55 -7.81
CA ASN A 180 -9.16 -11.49 -6.53
C ASN A 180 -9.51 -10.03 -6.21
N LYS A 181 -10.61 -9.84 -5.49
CA LYS A 181 -11.01 -8.52 -4.99
C LYS A 181 -10.56 -8.34 -3.56
N ILE A 182 -10.18 -7.13 -3.19
CA ILE A 182 -9.74 -6.83 -1.81
C ILE A 182 -10.83 -7.13 -0.77
N ARG A 183 -12.11 -6.98 -1.13
CA ARG A 183 -13.24 -7.33 -0.25
C ARG A 183 -13.33 -8.81 0.11
N GLU A 184 -12.58 -9.68 -0.58
CA GLU A 184 -12.49 -11.11 -0.28
C GLU A 184 -11.39 -11.42 0.76
N LEU A 185 -10.61 -10.41 1.18
CA LEU A 185 -9.66 -10.55 2.26
C LEU A 185 -10.35 -10.67 3.61
N THR A 186 -9.76 -11.50 4.46
CA THR A 186 -10.14 -11.75 5.86
C THR A 186 -9.02 -11.33 6.79
N THR A 187 -9.25 -11.43 8.10
CA THR A 187 -8.25 -11.12 9.13
C THR A 187 -6.96 -11.95 8.99
N ASP A 188 -7.07 -13.18 8.51
CA ASP A 188 -5.95 -14.13 8.45
C ASP A 188 -5.04 -13.88 7.26
N ASN A 189 -5.59 -13.32 6.18
CA ASN A 189 -4.88 -13.09 4.93
C ASN A 189 -4.80 -11.59 4.56
N ALA A 190 -5.04 -10.67 5.50
CA ALA A 190 -5.02 -9.21 5.28
C ALA A 190 -3.71 -8.67 4.68
N LYS A 191 -2.60 -9.43 4.79
CA LYS A 191 -1.28 -9.14 4.21
C LYS A 191 -0.98 -9.86 2.89
N ARG A 192 -1.97 -10.56 2.32
CA ARG A 192 -1.81 -11.31 1.07
C ARG A 192 -1.61 -10.34 -0.09
N VAL A 193 -0.56 -10.61 -0.88
CA VAL A 193 -0.31 -9.99 -2.18
C VAL A 193 -1.23 -10.65 -3.20
N GLN A 194 -1.92 -9.84 -4.00
CA GLN A 194 -2.95 -10.28 -4.93
C GLN A 194 -2.71 -9.70 -6.32
N CYS A 195 -3.35 -10.31 -7.32
CA CYS A 195 -3.54 -9.73 -8.63
C CYS A 195 -4.99 -9.26 -8.79
N THR A 196 -5.19 -8.05 -9.30
CA THR A 196 -6.52 -7.50 -9.58
C THR A 196 -6.64 -7.06 -11.04
N GLU A 197 -7.80 -7.34 -11.63
CA GLU A 197 -8.16 -6.90 -12.98
C GLU A 197 -9.01 -5.62 -12.99
N GLU A 198 -9.42 -5.13 -11.81
CA GLU A 198 -10.35 -4.00 -11.66
C GLU A 198 -9.86 -2.72 -12.35
N TYR A 199 -8.55 -2.48 -12.31
CA TYR A 199 -7.91 -1.27 -12.83
C TYR A 199 -7.31 -1.42 -14.23
N SER A 200 -7.17 -2.64 -14.75
CA SER A 200 -6.46 -2.90 -16.00
C SER A 200 -7.36 -3.45 -17.12
N ARG A 201 -8.52 -4.02 -16.77
CA ARG A 201 -9.49 -4.48 -17.77
C ARG A 201 -10.13 -3.30 -18.51
N TRP A 202 -10.14 -3.36 -19.85
CA TRP A 202 -10.56 -2.26 -20.74
C TRP A 202 -9.81 -0.94 -20.50
N ALA A 203 -8.56 -1.01 -20.03
CA ALA A 203 -7.75 0.18 -19.84
C ALA A 203 -7.49 0.90 -21.19
N GLY A 204 -7.79 2.20 -21.21
CA GLY A 204 -7.78 3.04 -22.42
C GLY A 204 -9.16 3.26 -23.06
N SER A 205 -10.16 2.44 -22.75
CA SER A 205 -11.55 2.59 -23.26
C SER A 205 -12.46 3.35 -22.29
N LYS A 206 -12.21 3.23 -20.98
CA LYS A 206 -12.92 3.98 -19.94
C LYS A 206 -12.13 5.22 -19.55
N LYS A 207 -12.82 6.32 -19.22
CA LYS A 207 -12.22 7.57 -18.70
C LYS A 207 -11.68 7.45 -17.26
N GLU A 208 -11.52 6.23 -16.75
CA GLU A 208 -10.95 5.99 -15.43
C GLU A 208 -9.42 6.09 -15.50
N LYS A 209 -8.87 7.04 -14.75
CA LYS A 209 -7.44 7.36 -14.74
C LYS A 209 -6.68 6.71 -13.59
N ASN A 210 -7.38 6.37 -12.50
CA ASN A 210 -6.74 5.99 -11.24
C ASN A 210 -6.50 4.48 -11.15
N VAL A 211 -5.30 4.12 -10.69
CA VAL A 211 -4.94 2.80 -10.16
C VAL A 211 -4.68 2.96 -8.67
N ARG A 212 -5.28 2.10 -7.83
CA ARG A 212 -5.14 2.19 -6.37
C ARG A 212 -4.49 0.96 -5.78
N PHE A 213 -3.77 1.18 -4.68
CA PHE A 213 -3.44 0.15 -3.71
C PHE A 213 -4.25 0.43 -2.44
N ASP A 214 -5.26 -0.41 -2.19
CA ASP A 214 -6.29 -0.17 -1.19
C ASP A 214 -5.78 -0.51 0.23
N VAL A 215 -5.23 0.50 0.91
CA VAL A 215 -4.79 0.43 2.32
C VAL A 215 -6.01 0.54 3.24
N ARG A 216 -6.95 1.44 2.93
CA ARG A 216 -8.14 1.69 3.76
C ARG A 216 -9.06 0.48 3.81
N GLU A 217 -9.26 -0.21 2.69
CA GLU A 217 -10.04 -1.46 2.66
C GLU A 217 -9.37 -2.56 3.51
N ARG A 218 -8.03 -2.65 3.52
CA ARG A 218 -7.31 -3.59 4.42
C ARG A 218 -7.41 -3.19 5.88
N PHE A 219 -7.44 -1.90 6.20
CA PHE A 219 -7.70 -1.42 7.57
C PHE A 219 -9.14 -1.71 7.99
N ALA A 220 -10.10 -1.59 7.08
CA ALA A 220 -11.52 -1.83 7.34
C ALA A 220 -11.83 -3.27 7.79
N ILE A 221 -10.99 -4.25 7.40
CA ILE A 221 -11.05 -5.63 7.91
C ILE A 221 -11.03 -5.66 9.45
N PHE A 222 -10.28 -4.75 10.10
CA PHE A 222 -10.15 -4.68 11.56
C PHE A 222 -10.95 -3.53 12.18
N ALA A 223 -10.96 -2.36 11.53
CA ALA A 223 -11.61 -1.13 12.04
C ALA A 223 -13.09 -0.99 11.65
N GLY A 224 -13.61 -1.89 10.82
CA GLY A 224 -14.93 -1.76 10.18
C GLY A 224 -14.92 -0.82 8.96
N PRO A 225 -16.00 -0.82 8.15
CA PRO A 225 -16.06 -0.09 6.87
C PRO A 225 -15.87 1.43 7.04
N ASP A 226 -16.41 2.01 8.10
CA ASP A 226 -16.28 3.45 8.39
C ASP A 226 -14.98 3.82 9.13
N LEU A 227 -14.07 2.86 9.34
CA LEU A 227 -12.82 3.02 10.11
C LEU A 227 -13.02 3.60 11.52
N ARG A 228 -14.18 3.37 12.14
CA ARG A 228 -14.52 3.90 13.48
C ARG A 228 -13.88 3.09 14.62
N LYS A 229 -13.63 1.80 14.42
CA LYS A 229 -13.08 0.90 15.46
C LYS A 229 -11.54 0.88 15.41
N MET A 230 -10.91 2.05 15.47
CA MET A 230 -9.45 2.17 15.32
C MET A 230 -8.64 1.44 16.40
N GLU A 231 -9.19 1.29 17.61
CA GLU A 231 -8.57 0.49 18.68
C GLU A 231 -8.31 -0.96 18.24
N ASN A 232 -9.28 -1.58 17.57
CA ASN A 232 -9.14 -2.94 17.03
C ASN A 232 -8.02 -3.04 16.00
N LEU A 233 -7.88 -2.03 15.14
CA LEU A 233 -6.81 -1.96 14.15
C LEU A 233 -5.45 -1.84 14.85
N TYR A 234 -5.31 -0.95 15.83
CA TYR A 234 -4.06 -0.80 16.58
C TYR A 234 -3.67 -2.06 17.33
N MET A 235 -4.62 -2.72 17.99
CA MET A 235 -4.39 -4.02 18.62
C MET A 235 -3.98 -5.08 17.59
N ALA A 236 -4.59 -5.08 16.40
CA ALA A 236 -4.22 -5.99 15.32
C ALA A 236 -2.80 -5.71 14.79
N MET A 237 -2.39 -4.45 14.67
CA MET A 237 -1.03 -4.07 14.25
C MET A 237 0.06 -4.63 15.18
N GLU A 238 -0.24 -4.81 16.46
CA GLU A 238 0.68 -5.42 17.44
C GLU A 238 0.57 -6.93 17.49
N ARG A 239 -0.65 -7.47 17.49
CA ARG A 239 -0.92 -8.89 17.69
C ARG A 239 -0.63 -9.71 16.44
N VAL A 240 -0.98 -9.19 15.26
CA VAL A 240 -0.87 -9.90 13.98
C VAL A 240 0.55 -9.71 13.45
N LYS A 241 1.35 -10.78 13.51
CA LYS A 241 2.73 -10.78 13.04
C LYS A 241 2.84 -10.31 11.59
N GLY A 242 3.64 -9.26 11.38
CA GLY A 242 3.94 -8.69 10.07
C GLY A 242 2.87 -7.77 9.50
N LEU A 243 1.74 -7.52 10.19
CA LEU A 243 0.72 -6.60 9.67
C LEU A 243 1.23 -5.16 9.62
N LYS A 244 1.83 -4.66 10.71
CA LYS A 244 2.45 -3.33 10.73
C LYS A 244 3.57 -3.18 9.69
N GLU A 245 4.40 -4.21 9.55
CA GLU A 245 5.48 -4.27 8.56
C GLU A 245 4.95 -4.32 7.12
N PHE A 246 3.77 -4.91 6.89
CA PHE A 246 3.12 -4.91 5.59
C PHE A 246 2.80 -3.49 5.11
N PHE A 247 2.46 -2.56 6.00
CA PHE A 247 2.22 -1.14 5.68
C PHE A 247 3.46 -0.26 5.86
N THR A 248 4.58 -0.84 6.29
CA THR A 248 5.87 -0.16 6.37
C THR A 248 6.62 -0.31 5.05
N LEU A 249 7.30 0.76 4.62
CA LEU A 249 8.21 0.75 3.49
C LEU A 249 9.25 1.88 3.59
N THR A 250 10.38 1.72 2.90
CA THR A 250 11.41 2.76 2.71
C THR A 250 11.39 3.31 1.28
N ASP A 251 10.98 2.46 0.33
CA ASP A 251 10.93 2.77 -1.09
C ASP A 251 9.76 2.04 -1.74
N LEU A 252 9.26 2.63 -2.82
CA LEU A 252 8.16 2.10 -3.62
C LEU A 252 8.57 2.12 -5.08
N ARG A 253 8.31 1.05 -5.83
CA ARG A 253 8.59 0.98 -7.26
C ARG A 253 7.34 0.59 -8.02
N ILE A 254 6.98 1.42 -8.98
CA ILE A 254 5.95 1.15 -9.96
C ILE A 254 6.65 0.61 -11.20
N ARG A 255 6.41 -0.67 -11.50
CA ARG A 255 6.99 -1.37 -12.64
C ARG A 255 5.92 -1.53 -13.72
N LEU A 256 5.96 -0.66 -14.72
CA LEU A 256 5.07 -0.65 -15.87
C LEU A 256 5.60 -1.64 -16.90
N LEU A 257 4.76 -2.60 -17.31
CA LEU A 257 5.18 -3.71 -18.18
C LEU A 257 4.49 -3.71 -19.54
N ARG A 258 3.24 -3.22 -19.60
CA ARG A 258 2.47 -3.09 -20.85
C ARG A 258 1.53 -1.88 -20.79
N PRO A 259 1.55 -0.98 -21.80
CA PRO A 259 0.71 0.21 -21.83
C PRO A 259 -0.78 -0.13 -22.07
N ALA A 260 -1.63 0.90 -22.04
CA ALA A 260 -3.04 0.75 -22.35
C ALA A 260 -3.24 0.26 -23.79
N LEU A 261 -4.08 -0.74 -24.00
CA LEU A 261 -4.38 -1.27 -25.34
C LEU A 261 -5.75 -0.82 -25.89
N GLY A 262 -6.61 -0.26 -25.04
CA GLY A 262 -7.98 0.11 -25.41
C GLY A 262 -8.90 -1.09 -25.66
N GLY A 263 -8.58 -2.25 -25.08
CA GLY A 263 -9.38 -3.48 -25.19
C GLY A 263 -9.35 -4.15 -26.57
N THR A 264 -8.36 -3.83 -27.39
CA THR A 264 -8.16 -4.41 -28.73
C THR A 264 -6.68 -4.77 -28.95
N TYR A 265 -6.39 -5.42 -30.07
CA TYR A 265 -5.03 -5.77 -30.47
C TYR A 265 -4.18 -4.52 -30.73
N VAL A 266 -2.86 -4.69 -30.63
CA VAL A 266 -1.89 -3.64 -30.96
C VAL A 266 -2.02 -3.28 -32.45
N GLN A 267 -2.38 -2.03 -32.75
CA GLN A 267 -2.41 -1.52 -34.12
C GLN A 267 -1.01 -1.11 -34.53
N ARG A 268 -0.36 -1.95 -35.35
CA ARG A 268 1.04 -1.76 -35.77
C ARG A 268 1.26 -0.52 -36.63
N ASP A 269 0.22 -0.10 -37.36
CA ASP A 269 0.30 1.08 -38.22
C ASP A 269 0.31 2.39 -37.42
N ASN A 270 -0.10 2.36 -36.16
CA ASN A 270 -0.12 3.54 -35.30
C ASN A 270 0.36 3.20 -33.88
N LEU A 271 1.68 3.07 -33.72
CA LEU A 271 2.33 2.81 -32.43
C LEU A 271 2.42 4.05 -31.52
N LYS A 272 2.21 5.25 -32.08
CA LYS A 272 2.31 6.54 -31.41
C LYS A 272 1.24 6.78 -30.33
N LYS A 273 0.20 5.95 -30.32
CA LYS A 273 -0.88 5.98 -29.31
C LYS A 273 -0.58 5.16 -28.05
N TYR A 274 0.51 4.39 -28.05
CA TYR A 274 0.86 3.52 -26.93
C TYR A 274 2.06 4.10 -26.19
N PHE A 275 1.80 4.63 -24.99
CA PHE A 275 2.81 5.18 -24.09
C PHE A 275 2.23 5.20 -22.67
N TYR A 276 3.06 5.56 -21.68
CA TYR A 276 2.60 5.85 -20.32
C TYR A 276 2.58 7.35 -20.10
N ALA A 277 1.55 7.83 -19.42
CA ALA A 277 1.48 9.20 -18.93
C ALA A 277 0.91 9.21 -17.51
N ILE A 278 1.65 9.75 -16.55
CA ILE A 278 1.27 9.80 -15.13
C ILE A 278 1.24 11.26 -14.69
N SER A 279 0.08 11.72 -14.24
CA SER A 279 -0.12 13.09 -13.74
C SER A 279 0.20 13.22 -12.27
N ASN A 280 -0.24 12.27 -11.44
CA ASN A 280 -0.03 12.37 -10.00
C ASN A 280 0.21 11.00 -9.36
N ILE A 281 1.14 10.96 -8.41
CA ILE A 281 1.35 9.84 -7.51
C ILE A 281 1.15 10.31 -6.08
N GLU A 282 0.08 9.83 -5.46
CA GLU A 282 -0.31 10.21 -4.12
C GLU A 282 0.04 9.09 -3.13
N VAL A 283 0.85 9.45 -2.13
CA VAL A 283 1.24 8.56 -1.03
C VAL A 283 1.02 9.33 0.27
N ILE A 284 0.05 8.89 1.07
CA ILE A 284 -0.20 9.45 2.41
C ILE A 284 0.29 8.46 3.45
N ALA A 285 1.24 8.91 4.27
CA ALA A 285 1.88 8.07 5.27
C ALA A 285 2.28 8.89 6.49
N ARG A 286 2.79 8.22 7.53
CA ARG A 286 3.49 8.84 8.65
C ARG A 286 4.91 8.28 8.77
N CYS A 287 5.83 9.00 9.39
CA CYS A 287 7.14 8.44 9.69
C CYS A 287 7.03 7.31 10.72
N LYS A 288 7.72 6.19 10.48
CA LYS A 288 7.91 5.15 11.49
C LYS A 288 8.82 5.68 12.60
N CYS A 289 8.28 5.93 13.79
CA CYS A 289 9.06 6.38 14.95
C CYS A 289 8.96 5.39 16.13
N ASN A 290 8.52 4.15 15.87
CA ASN A 290 8.38 3.08 16.85
C ASN A 290 7.59 3.49 18.12
N LEU A 291 6.60 4.37 17.97
CA LEU A 291 5.80 4.95 19.05
C LEU A 291 6.58 5.81 20.08
N HIS A 292 7.70 6.41 19.67
CA HIS A 292 8.54 7.29 20.51
C HIS A 292 8.72 8.71 19.98
N ALA A 293 7.93 9.16 19.01
CA ALA A 293 7.96 10.55 18.57
C ALA A 293 6.60 10.98 18.01
N SER A 294 6.14 12.18 18.36
CA SER A 294 4.93 12.80 17.80
C SER A 294 5.22 13.73 16.62
N SER A 295 6.50 13.95 16.30
CA SER A 295 6.97 14.86 15.27
C SER A 295 8.04 14.19 14.40
N CYS A 296 8.01 14.51 13.10
CA CYS A 296 8.97 14.05 12.11
C CYS A 296 9.30 15.22 11.18
N ASN A 297 10.56 15.63 11.16
CA ASN A 297 11.00 16.82 10.47
C ASN A 297 12.05 16.47 9.40
N PHE A 298 12.05 17.24 8.32
CA PHE A 298 13.05 17.12 7.27
C PHE A 298 14.35 17.80 7.72
N ARG A 299 15.39 17.02 7.96
CA ARG A 299 16.73 17.48 8.41
C ARG A 299 17.80 16.75 7.62
N ASP A 300 18.84 17.49 7.20
CA ASP A 300 19.99 16.94 6.49
C ASP A 300 19.62 16.10 5.26
N GLY A 301 18.62 16.56 4.48
CA GLY A 301 18.20 15.90 3.25
C GLY A 301 17.33 14.64 3.43
N SER A 302 16.85 14.34 4.64
CA SER A 302 15.94 13.22 4.91
C SER A 302 14.94 13.52 6.02
N LEU A 303 13.81 12.80 6.04
CA LEU A 303 12.88 12.84 7.16
C LEU A 303 13.48 12.13 8.38
N GLN A 304 13.38 12.72 9.57
CA GLN A 304 13.90 12.16 10.82
C GLN A 304 12.91 12.37 11.97
N CYS A 305 12.74 11.35 12.81
CA CYS A 305 11.89 11.43 13.99
C CYS A 305 12.53 12.28 15.10
N GLU A 306 11.74 13.12 15.77
CA GLU A 306 12.18 13.85 16.96
C GLU A 306 12.00 12.96 18.20
N CYS A 307 12.99 12.10 18.44
CA CYS A 307 12.87 11.02 19.41
C CYS A 307 12.76 11.48 20.88
N GLU A 308 11.70 11.00 21.53
CA GLU A 308 11.42 11.09 22.95
C GLU A 308 11.73 9.76 23.66
N HIS A 309 11.25 9.56 24.89
CA HIS A 309 11.37 8.29 25.63
C HIS A 309 12.81 7.79 25.80
N ASN A 310 13.77 8.74 25.83
CA ASN A 310 15.21 8.48 25.85
C ASN A 310 15.72 7.59 24.71
N THR A 311 15.04 7.64 23.56
CA THR A 311 15.43 6.92 22.34
C THR A 311 16.19 7.81 21.35
N THR A 312 16.85 7.21 20.37
CA THR A 312 17.61 7.89 19.31
C THR A 312 17.69 7.03 18.04
N GLY A 313 18.30 7.55 16.98
CA GLY A 313 18.29 6.99 15.63
C GLY A 313 17.11 7.49 14.80
N GLN A 314 17.18 7.30 13.49
CA GLN A 314 16.23 7.88 12.54
C GLN A 314 14.76 7.48 12.78
N ASP A 315 14.55 6.23 13.23
CA ASP A 315 13.25 5.65 13.56
C ASP A 315 13.01 5.53 15.07
N CYS A 316 13.86 6.13 15.92
CA CYS A 316 13.85 5.93 17.37
C CYS A 316 14.04 4.46 17.81
N GLY A 317 14.81 3.71 17.01
CA GLY A 317 15.01 2.26 17.15
C GLY A 317 16.09 1.80 18.14
N ARG A 318 16.64 2.72 18.95
CA ARG A 318 17.68 2.41 19.95
C ARG A 318 17.64 3.39 21.12
N CYS A 319 18.17 2.98 22.27
CA CYS A 319 18.27 3.85 23.44
C CYS A 319 19.46 4.84 23.33
N LYS A 320 19.28 6.05 23.87
CA LYS A 320 20.37 7.04 24.02
C LYS A 320 21.50 6.47 24.88
N LYS A 321 22.72 7.01 24.71
CA LYS A 321 23.86 6.67 25.55
C LYS A 321 23.49 6.88 27.03
N ASN A 322 23.83 5.92 27.89
CA ASN A 322 23.51 5.86 29.33
C ASN A 322 22.08 5.47 29.71
N PHE A 323 21.18 5.21 28.77
CA PHE A 323 19.80 4.74 29.04
C PHE A 323 19.61 3.27 28.68
N HIS A 324 20.58 2.41 29.04
CA HIS A 324 20.65 1.00 28.60
C HIS A 324 20.35 0.01 29.72
N THR A 325 19.70 0.44 30.81
CA THR A 325 19.36 -0.45 31.94
C THR A 325 18.37 -1.54 31.55
N LYS A 326 17.49 -1.25 30.59
CA LYS A 326 16.58 -2.22 29.96
C LYS A 326 16.87 -2.25 28.45
N PHE A 327 16.64 -3.39 27.82
CA PHE A 327 16.72 -3.50 26.36
C PHE A 327 15.67 -2.60 25.69
N TRP A 328 16.04 -2.03 24.54
CA TRP A 328 15.14 -1.22 23.75
C TRP A 328 13.88 -2.02 23.36
N ARG A 329 12.72 -1.37 23.45
CA ARG A 329 11.44 -1.88 22.97
C ARG A 329 10.67 -0.72 22.36
N ALA A 330 9.96 -0.96 21.26
CA ALA A 330 9.00 -0.01 20.73
C ALA A 330 7.92 0.32 21.78
N GLY A 331 7.34 1.51 21.70
CA GLY A 331 6.08 1.79 22.40
C GLY A 331 4.97 0.82 21.94
N SER A 332 3.91 0.75 22.73
CA SER A 332 2.73 -0.07 22.40
C SER A 332 1.46 0.75 22.54
N TYR A 333 0.50 0.51 21.66
CA TYR A 333 -0.86 1.01 21.72
C TYR A 333 -1.65 0.47 22.92
N ASN A 334 -1.16 -0.59 23.59
CA ASN A 334 -1.78 -1.17 24.76
C ASN A 334 -1.17 -0.64 26.07
N PRO A 335 -1.98 -0.37 27.11
CA PRO A 335 -3.45 -0.35 27.11
C PRO A 335 -4.01 0.95 26.49
N ALA A 336 -5.12 0.86 25.78
CA ALA A 336 -5.85 2.05 25.33
C ALA A 336 -6.34 2.89 26.52
N PRO A 337 -6.48 4.22 26.39
CA PRO A 337 -6.28 5.03 25.19
C PRO A 337 -4.85 5.61 25.03
N ARG A 338 -3.98 5.46 26.04
CA ARG A 338 -2.66 6.13 26.08
C ARG A 338 -1.51 5.25 25.62
N GLY A 339 -1.71 3.94 25.61
CA GLY A 339 -0.66 2.97 25.32
C GLY A 339 0.42 2.93 26.40
N SER A 340 1.50 2.22 26.11
CA SER A 340 2.70 2.16 26.95
C SER A 340 3.91 2.71 26.20
N PRO A 341 4.66 3.67 26.79
CA PRO A 341 5.77 4.33 26.10
C PRO A 341 7.00 3.45 25.97
N ASN A 342 7.14 2.40 26.80
CA ASN A 342 8.30 1.51 26.89
C ASN A 342 9.64 2.25 26.86
N SER A 343 9.74 3.35 27.61
CA SER A 343 10.90 4.25 27.57
C SER A 343 12.19 3.59 28.04
N CYS A 344 13.31 4.04 27.46
CA CYS A 344 14.64 3.63 27.90
C CYS A 344 14.96 4.26 29.26
N THR A 345 15.58 3.48 30.15
CA THR A 345 15.87 3.89 31.54
C THR A 345 17.36 3.92 31.83
N GLN A 346 17.77 4.84 32.70
CA GLN A 346 19.13 4.96 33.21
C GLN A 346 19.28 4.14 34.51
N ALA A 347 20.50 3.70 34.83
CA ALA A 347 20.76 2.96 36.05
C ALA A 347 20.68 3.94 37.25
N GLY A 348 19.84 3.62 38.24
CA GLY A 348 19.71 4.43 39.46
C GLY A 348 18.52 5.40 39.52
N THR A 349 17.70 5.52 38.47
CA THR A 349 16.40 6.23 38.56
C THR A 349 15.31 5.30 39.12
N ILE A 350 14.92 5.52 40.38
CA ILE A 350 13.77 4.90 41.04
C ILE A 350 12.49 5.49 40.44
N LEU A 351 11.99 4.93 39.33
CA LEU A 351 10.64 5.18 38.82
C LEU A 351 10.09 3.90 38.15
N ASP A 352 10.01 2.82 38.93
CA ASP A 352 9.17 1.66 38.60
C ASP A 352 8.16 1.47 39.76
N ILE A 353 7.22 2.40 39.93
CA ILE A 353 5.96 2.06 40.62
C ILE A 353 5.10 1.34 39.59
N VAL A 354 5.35 0.04 39.45
CA VAL A 354 4.32 -0.87 38.93
C VAL A 354 3.27 -0.95 40.03
N SER A 355 2.08 -0.41 39.78
CA SER A 355 0.92 -0.61 40.66
C SER A 355 0.77 -2.11 40.96
N PRO A 356 0.79 -2.54 42.23
CA PRO A 356 0.59 -3.95 42.54
C PRO A 356 -0.86 -4.31 42.17
N THR A 357 -1.01 -5.32 41.32
CA THR A 357 -2.28 -6.03 41.14
C THR A 357 -2.84 -6.43 42.51
N PRO A 358 -4.12 -6.17 42.83
CA PRO A 358 -4.69 -6.63 44.08
C PRO A 358 -4.70 -8.17 44.08
N LYS A 359 -4.14 -8.78 45.13
CA LYS A 359 -4.35 -10.20 45.43
C LYS A 359 -5.85 -10.43 45.67
N PRO A 360 -6.44 -11.54 45.19
CA PRO A 360 -7.79 -11.88 45.58
C PRO A 360 -7.80 -12.31 47.05
N GLU A 361 -8.51 -11.56 47.89
CA GLU A 361 -8.86 -11.96 49.25
C GLU A 361 -9.86 -13.11 49.20
N SER A 362 -9.52 -14.22 49.87
CA SER A 362 -10.44 -15.34 50.06
C SER A 362 -11.57 -14.92 51.00
N THR A 363 -12.73 -14.62 50.45
CA THR A 363 -13.96 -14.48 51.24
C THR A 363 -14.60 -15.85 51.41
N THR A 364 -14.61 -16.30 52.67
CA THR A 364 -15.33 -17.46 53.19
C THR A 364 -16.83 -17.38 52.84
N LEU A 365 -17.30 -18.27 51.98
CA LEU A 365 -18.72 -18.52 51.74
C LEU A 365 -19.29 -19.41 52.85
N ARG A 366 -20.20 -18.84 53.64
CA ARG A 366 -21.07 -19.58 54.57
C ARG A 366 -22.05 -20.44 53.77
N LYS A 367 -22.06 -21.75 54.06
CA LYS A 367 -23.02 -22.75 53.56
C LYS A 367 -24.44 -22.47 54.07
N ALA A 368 -25.42 -22.58 53.20
CA ALA A 368 -26.81 -22.84 53.54
C ALA A 368 -27.13 -24.34 53.36
N HIS A 369 -27.81 -24.92 54.35
CA HIS A 369 -28.51 -26.23 54.35
C HIS A 369 -29.64 -26.24 53.29
N MET A 370 -30.11 -27.34 52.68
CA MET A 370 -30.63 -28.65 53.17
C MET A 370 -31.11 -29.49 51.91
N PRO A 371 -31.69 -30.71 51.97
CA PRO A 371 -31.20 -32.02 52.45
C PRO A 371 -31.30 -33.22 51.44
N ASP A 372 -30.64 -34.32 51.82
CA ASP A 372 -30.92 -35.78 51.69
C ASP A 372 -31.38 -36.50 50.39
N SER A 373 -30.64 -37.54 49.96
CA SER A 373 -30.81 -38.94 50.41
C SER A 373 -30.21 -40.00 49.45
N SER A 374 -29.49 -40.99 50.02
CA SER A 374 -29.33 -42.42 49.60
C SER A 374 -28.76 -42.76 48.20
N ALA A 375 -27.97 -43.81 47.93
CA ALA A 375 -27.37 -44.90 48.68
C ALA A 375 -26.30 -45.61 47.81
N TYR A 376 -25.50 -46.47 48.46
CA TYR A 376 -24.90 -47.73 48.00
C TYR A 376 -23.41 -47.87 47.61
N HIS A 377 -22.79 -48.73 48.43
CA HIS A 377 -21.78 -49.78 48.23
C HIS A 377 -20.27 -49.48 48.11
N HIS A 378 -19.58 -49.92 49.17
CA HIS A 378 -18.18 -50.36 49.25
C HIS A 378 -17.92 -51.63 48.42
N GLU A 379 -16.73 -51.74 47.80
CA GLU A 379 -15.73 -52.75 48.21
C GLU A 379 -14.33 -52.54 47.58
N LYS A 380 -13.32 -53.03 48.32
CA LYS A 380 -11.86 -52.91 48.13
C LYS A 380 -11.34 -53.86 47.06
N TYR A 381 -10.23 -53.52 46.38
CA TYR A 381 -9.19 -54.51 46.02
C TYR A 381 -7.77 -53.90 46.02
N ILE A 382 -6.81 -54.79 46.24
CA ILE A 382 -5.44 -54.66 46.75
C ILE A 382 -4.39 -54.47 45.63
N SER A 383 -3.25 -53.90 46.04
CA SER A 383 -1.94 -53.63 45.39
C SER A 383 -1.41 -54.52 44.25
N THR A 384 -0.66 -53.93 43.31
CA THR A 384 0.80 -54.17 43.06
C THR A 384 1.37 -53.20 41.98
N PRO A 385 2.70 -52.95 41.94
CA PRO A 385 3.32 -51.85 41.19
C PRO A 385 3.95 -52.29 39.86
N THR A 386 3.90 -51.43 38.83
CA THR A 386 4.64 -51.63 37.57
C THR A 386 5.56 -50.45 37.24
N LYS A 387 6.73 -50.84 36.73
CA LYS A 387 8.00 -50.11 36.62
C LYS A 387 7.97 -48.88 35.70
N ALA A 388 8.73 -47.87 36.11
CA ALA A 388 9.13 -46.72 35.32
C ALA A 388 10.10 -47.10 34.19
N ASN A 389 9.95 -46.45 33.03
CA ASN A 389 10.96 -46.40 31.97
C ASN A 389 11.57 -44.99 31.88
N PRO A 390 12.86 -44.85 31.51
CA PRO A 390 13.61 -43.62 31.73
C PRO A 390 13.55 -42.61 30.58
N ILE A 391 13.80 -41.36 30.98
CA ILE A 391 13.84 -40.12 30.20
C ILE A 391 15.09 -40.10 29.30
N LEU A 392 14.89 -39.88 27.99
CA LEU A 392 15.97 -39.58 27.04
C LEU A 392 16.30 -38.09 27.08
N ARG A 393 17.55 -37.75 27.41
CA ARG A 393 18.14 -36.42 27.25
C ARG A 393 18.55 -36.24 25.79
N ILE A 394 18.17 -35.12 25.16
CA ILE A 394 18.71 -34.67 23.89
C ILE A 394 19.80 -33.65 24.17
N SER A 395 21.00 -33.93 23.68
CA SER A 395 22.24 -33.17 23.79
C SER A 395 22.36 -32.08 22.71
N ASP A 396 23.08 -31.00 23.05
CA ASP A 396 23.36 -29.82 22.23
C ASP A 396 24.07 -30.13 20.88
N PRO A 397 23.87 -29.30 19.84
CA PRO A 397 24.52 -29.48 18.53
C PRO A 397 25.98 -28.95 18.51
N PRO A 398 26.88 -29.53 17.70
CA PRO A 398 28.27 -29.10 17.60
C PRO A 398 28.48 -27.89 16.67
N PRO A 399 29.61 -27.17 16.78
CA PRO A 399 29.85 -25.92 16.06
C PRO A 399 30.32 -26.12 14.61
N MET A 400 29.90 -25.20 13.73
CA MET A 400 30.31 -25.12 12.32
C MET A 400 31.79 -24.74 12.17
N LYS A 401 32.51 -25.45 11.29
CA LYS A 401 33.86 -25.08 10.81
C LYS A 401 33.79 -24.38 9.45
N GLU A 402 34.58 -23.32 9.31
CA GLU A 402 34.87 -22.62 8.05
C GLU A 402 35.53 -23.54 7.02
N VAL A 403 35.17 -23.34 5.75
CA VAL A 403 35.96 -23.81 4.60
C VAL A 403 36.13 -22.62 3.65
N LYS A 404 37.40 -22.24 3.42
CA LYS A 404 37.83 -21.33 2.36
C LYS A 404 38.29 -22.14 1.14
N GLU A 405 38.16 -21.45 0.00
CA GLU A 405 39.09 -21.40 -1.14
C GLU A 405 38.68 -22.08 -2.47
N ASN A 406 38.47 -21.20 -3.46
CA ASN A 406 38.85 -21.22 -4.88
C ASN A 406 38.86 -22.54 -5.66
N THR A 407 38.06 -22.61 -6.75
CA THR A 407 38.59 -22.90 -8.10
C THR A 407 37.57 -22.43 -9.16
N ALA A 408 38.08 -21.78 -10.22
CA ALA A 408 37.36 -21.49 -11.46
C ALA A 408 37.00 -22.77 -12.24
N ILE A 409 35.98 -22.73 -13.11
CA ILE A 409 35.97 -23.33 -14.47
C ILE A 409 34.61 -23.08 -15.16
N GLN A 410 34.73 -22.47 -16.34
CA GLN A 410 34.00 -22.57 -17.62
C GLN A 410 32.47 -22.46 -17.75
N VAL A 411 32.13 -21.48 -18.59
CA VAL A 411 30.94 -21.30 -19.42
C VAL A 411 30.73 -22.51 -20.35
N SER A 412 29.52 -23.09 -20.38
CA SER A 412 29.08 -23.98 -21.45
C SER A 412 27.73 -23.55 -22.02
N THR A 413 27.77 -23.36 -23.33
CA THR A 413 26.78 -23.10 -24.37
C THR A 413 25.43 -23.82 -24.30
N ILE A 414 24.42 -23.11 -24.82
CA ILE A 414 23.03 -23.48 -25.14
C ILE A 414 22.96 -24.56 -26.25
N PRO A 415 22.06 -25.56 -26.18
CA PRO A 415 21.66 -26.36 -27.34
C PRO A 415 20.41 -25.81 -28.07
N PRO A 416 20.26 -26.07 -29.38
CA PRO A 416 19.42 -25.29 -30.29
C PRO A 416 17.93 -25.67 -30.29
N VAL A 417 17.15 -24.74 -30.82
CA VAL A 417 15.72 -24.79 -31.11
C VAL A 417 15.39 -25.95 -32.06
N LEU A 418 14.35 -26.72 -31.72
CA LEU A 418 13.78 -27.76 -32.59
C LEU A 418 12.80 -27.10 -33.57
N GLU A 419 13.15 -27.11 -34.86
CA GLU A 419 12.26 -26.74 -35.97
C GLU A 419 11.16 -27.80 -36.14
N THR A 420 9.90 -27.43 -35.91
CA THR A 420 8.76 -28.21 -36.39
C THR A 420 8.37 -27.76 -37.80
N LYS A 421 8.62 -28.64 -38.77
CA LYS A 421 8.18 -28.53 -40.17
C LYS A 421 6.65 -28.40 -40.25
N LEU A 422 6.17 -27.34 -40.90
CA LEU A 422 4.81 -27.28 -41.44
C LEU A 422 4.66 -28.33 -42.56
N GLN A 423 3.83 -29.34 -42.34
CA GLN A 423 3.30 -30.17 -43.43
C GLN A 423 1.99 -29.57 -43.92
N HIS A 424 1.97 -29.25 -45.21
CA HIS A 424 0.80 -28.85 -45.97
C HIS A 424 -0.27 -29.96 -45.90
N ARG A 425 -1.50 -29.58 -45.55
CA ARG A 425 -2.68 -30.42 -45.76
C ARG A 425 -3.65 -29.65 -46.65
N GLU A 426 -3.94 -30.25 -47.79
CA GLU A 426 -4.84 -29.76 -48.84
C GLU A 426 -6.27 -29.56 -48.31
N ILE A 427 -6.89 -28.49 -48.79
CA ILE A 427 -8.29 -28.13 -48.56
C ILE A 427 -9.12 -28.71 -49.71
N PRO A 428 -10.23 -29.44 -49.47
CA PRO A 428 -11.22 -29.68 -50.50
C PRO A 428 -12.21 -28.52 -50.60
N GLU A 429 -12.38 -28.06 -51.84
CA GLU A 429 -13.23 -26.97 -52.28
C GLU A 429 -14.73 -27.35 -52.30
N LYS A 430 -15.58 -26.38 -51.91
CA LYS A 430 -17.03 -26.18 -52.13
C LYS A 430 -17.87 -26.12 -50.86
N ILE A 431 -18.47 -24.96 -50.60
CA ILE A 431 -19.93 -24.74 -50.65
C ILE A 431 -20.20 -23.24 -50.89
N ARG A 432 -21.26 -22.99 -51.65
CA ARG A 432 -21.74 -21.76 -52.30
C ARG A 432 -21.89 -20.53 -51.38
N ALA A 433 -21.62 -19.37 -51.99
CA ALA A 433 -21.97 -18.03 -51.52
C ALA A 433 -23.49 -17.79 -51.49
N ALA A 434 -23.96 -17.06 -50.48
CA ALA A 434 -25.27 -16.43 -50.39
C ALA A 434 -25.12 -14.89 -50.52
N PRO A 435 -26.06 -14.19 -51.20
CA PRO A 435 -25.95 -12.75 -51.50
C PRO A 435 -26.34 -11.84 -50.31
N PRO A 436 -25.95 -10.55 -50.34
CA PRO A 436 -26.15 -9.63 -49.22
C PRO A 436 -27.56 -9.05 -49.17
N ILE A 437 -28.11 -8.93 -47.96
CA ILE A 437 -29.37 -8.25 -47.67
C ILE A 437 -29.08 -6.75 -47.47
N HIS A 438 -29.53 -5.93 -48.43
CA HIS A 438 -29.70 -4.49 -48.24
C HIS A 438 -30.84 -4.24 -47.26
N LYS A 439 -30.60 -3.48 -46.18
CA LYS A 439 -31.65 -2.83 -45.40
C LYS A 439 -31.68 -1.35 -45.74
N GLU A 440 -32.77 -0.98 -46.40
CA GLU A 440 -33.16 0.38 -46.77
C GLU A 440 -33.72 1.08 -45.51
N LEU A 441 -33.07 2.16 -45.06
CA LEU A 441 -33.65 3.05 -44.04
C LEU A 441 -34.54 4.07 -44.76
N THR A 442 -35.85 3.92 -44.58
CA THR A 442 -36.86 4.89 -45.00
C THR A 442 -36.83 6.11 -44.08
N LEU A 443 -36.48 7.27 -44.62
CA LEU A 443 -36.61 8.59 -44.00
C LEU A 443 -38.07 9.06 -44.13
N THR A 444 -38.73 9.33 -43.00
CA THR A 444 -40.01 10.06 -42.95
C THR A 444 -39.74 11.57 -42.78
N PRO A 445 -40.46 12.48 -43.47
CA PRO A 445 -40.26 13.92 -43.31
C PRO A 445 -41.14 14.47 -42.17
N SER A 446 -40.51 15.10 -41.18
CA SER A 446 -41.19 15.91 -40.16
C SER A 446 -41.53 17.30 -40.71
N SER A 447 -42.82 17.62 -40.68
CA SER A 447 -43.41 18.93 -40.97
C SER A 447 -42.84 20.05 -40.08
N GLY A 448 -42.26 21.06 -40.73
CA GLY A 448 -41.78 22.29 -40.09
C GLY A 448 -42.91 23.30 -39.89
N ARG A 449 -43.14 23.71 -38.64
CA ARG A 449 -44.06 24.78 -38.26
C ARG A 449 -43.31 26.12 -38.27
N LYS A 450 -43.60 26.97 -39.26
CA LYS A 450 -43.14 28.37 -39.32
C LYS A 450 -43.89 29.22 -38.28
N HIS A 451 -43.15 29.93 -37.45
CA HIS A 451 -43.66 31.07 -36.70
C HIS A 451 -43.66 32.32 -37.59
N SER A 452 -44.82 32.99 -37.68
CA SER A 452 -44.96 34.35 -38.21
C SER A 452 -45.63 35.23 -37.18
N LYS A 453 -45.06 36.42 -36.99
CA LYS A 453 -45.47 37.52 -36.12
C LYS A 453 -46.83 38.12 -36.51
N LYS A 454 -47.55 38.62 -35.50
CA LYS A 454 -48.47 39.80 -35.43
C LYS A 454 -48.78 39.97 -33.92
N GLY A 455 -48.50 41.07 -33.22
CA GLY A 455 -49.16 42.39 -33.29
C GLY A 455 -50.67 42.22 -33.03
N THR A 456 -51.35 42.74 -32.01
CA THR A 456 -51.30 44.07 -31.36
C THR A 456 -52.47 44.17 -30.34
N TYR A 457 -52.39 45.10 -29.37
CA TYR A 457 -53.46 45.81 -28.61
C TYR A 457 -54.64 45.02 -28.00
N GLU A 458 -54.76 45.02 -26.67
CA GLU A 458 -55.53 45.92 -25.80
C GLU A 458 -55.20 45.63 -24.32
#